data_AF-A0A1H1ABR0-F1
#
_entry.id   AF-A0A1H1ABR0-F1
#
_cell.length_a   1.000
_cell.length_b   1.000
_cell.length_c   1.000
_cell.angle_alpha   90.00
_cell.angle_beta   90.00
_cell.angle_gamma   90.00
#
_symmetry.space_group_name_H-M   'P 1'
#
loop_
_entity.id
_entity.type
_entity.pdbx_description
1 polymer ?
#
loop_
_entity_poly.entity_id
_entity_poly.type
_entity_poly.pdbx_seq_one_letter_code
_entity_poly.pdbx_strand_id
1 'polypeptide(L)'
;MNAPQLVGHTSDGTAVWHTGTASPSDTPKGLYTLTARDALYRGIKAEQLTQAITFGIDVPPGEPFFASQLPDKPWEYAASDGAPAVLLVLDRAVAERSFFLPDEDGAAAIAPDKSVYPYEYTDADGSVVHTRFNREALRGATSADAESYYGYWISPQYLPEALLAVVIGGPRDQVSTVLDSIAR
;
A
#
# COMPACT_ATOMS: atom_id res chain seq x y z
N MET A 1 -22.77 11.84 2.37
CA MET A 1 -21.58 12.31 1.62
C MET A 1 -20.40 11.57 2.22
N ASN A 2 -19.77 10.68 1.44
CA ASN A 2 -18.75 9.73 1.93
C ASN A 2 -17.32 10.20 1.58
N ALA A 3 -17.14 11.51 1.37
CA ALA A 3 -15.84 12.08 1.05
C ALA A 3 -15.05 12.31 2.35
N PRO A 4 -13.77 11.90 2.41
CA PRO A 4 -12.93 12.19 3.55
C PRO A 4 -12.78 13.70 3.81
N GLN A 5 -12.70 14.07 5.08
CA GLN A 5 -12.46 15.44 5.55
C GLN A 5 -11.16 15.50 6.34
N LEU A 6 -10.35 16.53 6.10
CA LEU A 6 -9.12 16.75 6.84
C LEU A 6 -9.46 17.01 8.31
N VAL A 7 -8.89 16.23 9.22
CA VAL A 7 -9.11 16.37 10.67
C VAL A 7 -7.88 16.86 11.41
N GLY A 8 -6.69 16.76 10.81
CA GLY A 8 -5.46 17.27 11.40
C GLY A 8 -4.21 16.80 10.67
N HIS A 9 -3.08 16.94 11.36
CA HIS A 9 -1.79 16.43 10.93
C HIS A 9 -1.13 15.72 12.13
N THR A 10 -0.33 14.69 11.85
CA THR A 10 0.61 14.08 12.80
C THR A 10 1.79 15.03 13.08
N SER A 11 2.64 14.66 14.03
CA SER A 11 3.81 15.45 14.45
C SER A 11 4.86 15.64 13.34
N ASP A 12 4.97 14.69 12.41
CA ASP A 12 5.83 14.75 11.22
C ASP A 12 5.19 15.52 10.04
N GLY A 13 3.96 16.00 10.20
CA GLY A 13 3.22 16.75 9.19
C GLY A 13 2.38 15.90 8.24
N THR A 14 2.28 14.58 8.43
CA THR A 14 1.38 13.73 7.62
C THR A 14 -0.08 14.14 7.81
N ALA A 15 -0.79 14.38 6.70
CA ALA A 15 -2.20 14.78 6.74
C ALA A 15 -3.11 13.60 7.15
N VAL A 16 -4.03 13.84 8.09
CA VAL A 16 -4.98 12.84 8.58
C VAL A 16 -6.39 13.22 8.18
N TRP A 17 -7.08 12.31 7.49
CA TRP A 17 -8.42 12.49 6.95
C TRP A 17 -9.38 11.49 7.60
N HIS A 18 -10.63 11.90 7.81
CA HIS A 18 -11.69 11.08 8.36
C HIS A 18 -12.85 10.94 7.39
N THR A 19 -13.42 9.74 7.30
CA THR A 19 -14.70 9.47 6.65
C THR A 19 -15.58 8.60 7.54
N GLY A 20 -16.90 8.82 7.49
CA GLY A 20 -17.86 8.00 8.25
C GLY A 20 -18.02 6.58 7.70
N THR A 21 -17.47 6.31 6.52
CA THR A 21 -17.51 5.01 5.85
C THR A 21 -16.53 4.04 6.50
N ALA A 22 -16.96 2.80 6.76
CA ALA A 22 -16.12 1.69 7.24
C ALA A 22 -16.50 0.34 6.64
N SER A 23 -17.42 0.30 5.67
CA SER A 23 -17.82 -0.95 5.02
C SER A 23 -16.81 -1.33 3.93
N PRO A 24 -16.42 -2.62 3.81
CA PRO A 24 -15.56 -3.08 2.73
C PRO A 24 -16.10 -2.75 1.34
N SER A 25 -17.42 -2.78 1.17
CA SER A 25 -18.09 -2.53 -0.12
C SER A 25 -18.39 -1.06 -0.41
N ASP A 26 -18.05 -0.14 0.50
CA ASP A 26 -18.25 1.30 0.31
C ASP A 26 -16.88 1.97 0.41
N THR A 27 -16.19 2.17 -0.72
CA THR A 27 -14.94 2.93 -0.73
C THR A 27 -15.24 4.42 -0.61
N PRO A 28 -14.50 5.18 0.22
CA PRO A 28 -14.63 6.63 0.30
C PRO A 28 -14.40 7.30 -1.05
N LYS A 29 -15.23 8.30 -1.36
CA LYS A 29 -15.14 9.04 -2.63
C LYS A 29 -14.12 10.16 -2.54
N GLY A 30 -13.47 10.52 -3.65
CA GLY A 30 -12.54 11.66 -3.71
C GLY A 30 -11.14 11.39 -3.15
N LEU A 31 -10.76 10.12 -2.95
CA LEU A 31 -9.42 9.75 -2.49
C LEU A 31 -8.30 10.26 -3.43
N TYR A 32 -8.55 10.24 -4.74
CA TYR A 32 -7.61 10.73 -5.76
C TYR A 32 -7.30 12.23 -5.69
N THR A 33 -8.08 13.02 -4.95
CA THR A 33 -7.88 14.47 -4.83
C THR A 33 -7.23 14.88 -3.51
N LEU A 34 -6.88 13.92 -2.65
CA LEU A 34 -6.31 14.23 -1.33
C LEU A 34 -4.87 14.73 -1.38
N THR A 35 -4.13 14.34 -2.42
CA THR A 35 -2.74 14.73 -2.64
C THR A 35 -2.55 15.20 -4.09
N ALA A 36 -1.56 16.08 -4.30
CA ALA A 36 -1.15 16.53 -5.62
C ALA A 36 -0.16 15.56 -6.32
N ARG A 37 0.28 14.50 -5.62
CA ARG A 37 1.21 13.49 -6.14
C ARG A 37 0.47 12.23 -6.63
N ASP A 38 1.11 11.49 -7.52
CA ASP A 38 0.63 10.15 -7.89
C ASP A 38 0.76 9.23 -6.67
N ALA A 39 -0.30 8.46 -6.40
CA ALA A 39 -0.48 7.81 -5.11
C ALA A 39 -0.70 6.31 -5.25
N LEU A 40 -0.17 5.58 -4.27
CA LEU A 40 -0.52 4.20 -3.98
C LEU A 40 -1.35 4.14 -2.69
N TYR A 41 -2.38 3.33 -2.70
CA TYR A 41 -3.24 3.08 -1.57
C TYR A 41 -2.93 1.74 -0.94
N ARG A 42 -2.81 1.73 0.38
CA ARG A 42 -2.57 0.52 1.16
C ARG A 42 -3.50 0.47 2.35
N GLY A 43 -4.29 -0.59 2.41
CA GLY A 43 -5.16 -0.86 3.54
C GLY A 43 -4.40 -1.56 4.66
N ILE A 44 -4.58 -1.08 5.88
CA ILE A 44 -4.00 -1.67 7.09
C ILE A 44 -5.06 -1.73 8.19
N LYS A 45 -4.79 -2.52 9.23
CA LYS A 45 -5.60 -2.50 10.44
C LYS A 45 -5.23 -1.29 11.30
N ALA A 46 -6.18 -0.80 12.08
CA ALA A 46 -5.97 0.35 12.96
C ALA A 46 -4.80 0.16 13.94
N GLU A 47 -4.58 -1.07 14.43
CA GLU A 47 -3.47 -1.39 15.34
C GLU A 47 -2.08 -1.16 14.71
N GLN A 48 -1.97 -1.17 13.39
CA GLN A 48 -0.70 -0.98 12.67
C GLN A 48 -0.39 0.49 12.39
N LEU A 49 -1.34 1.40 12.65
CA LEU A 49 -1.23 2.80 12.26
C LEU A 49 -0.05 3.52 12.93
N THR A 50 0.21 3.26 14.22
CA THR A 50 1.35 3.87 14.93
C THR A 50 2.67 3.52 14.27
N GLN A 51 2.84 2.26 13.83
CA GLN A 51 4.02 1.83 13.08
C GLN A 51 4.10 2.56 11.73
N ALA A 52 2.99 2.62 10.99
CA ALA A 52 2.94 3.26 9.69
C ALA A 52 3.27 4.76 9.74
N ILE A 53 2.80 5.48 10.76
CA ILE A 53 3.16 6.89 10.95
C ILE A 53 4.64 7.02 11.33
N THR A 54 5.14 6.16 12.21
CA THR A 54 6.53 6.26 12.69
C THR A 54 7.56 5.97 11.60
N PHE A 55 7.27 5.00 10.72
CA PHE A 55 8.23 4.51 9.72
C PHE A 55 7.80 4.77 8.27
N GLY A 56 6.69 5.48 8.04
CA GLY A 56 6.09 5.69 6.74
C GLY A 56 5.32 4.49 6.16
N ILE A 57 5.44 3.30 6.75
CA ILE A 57 4.79 2.05 6.31
C ILE A 57 4.62 1.05 7.47
N ASP A 58 3.67 0.12 7.36
CA ASP A 58 3.37 -0.92 8.37
C ASP A 58 4.18 -2.22 8.22
N VAL A 59 5.18 -2.25 7.33
CA VAL A 59 6.08 -3.39 7.13
C VAL A 59 7.53 -3.00 7.45
N PRO A 60 8.41 -3.96 7.77
CA PRO A 60 9.84 -3.68 7.91
C PRO A 60 10.46 -3.07 6.63
N PRO A 61 11.51 -2.24 6.76
CA PRO A 61 12.19 -1.67 5.61
C PRO A 61 12.69 -2.72 4.61
N GLY A 62 12.45 -2.50 3.31
CA GLY A 62 12.83 -3.43 2.25
C GLY A 62 11.91 -4.65 2.12
N GLU A 63 10.91 -4.83 2.98
CA GLU A 63 9.92 -5.89 2.80
C GLU A 63 8.88 -5.51 1.75
N PRO A 64 8.49 -6.47 0.88
CA PRO A 64 7.47 -6.24 -0.12
C PRO A 64 6.07 -6.18 0.49
N PHE A 65 5.24 -5.28 -0.01
CA PHE A 65 3.89 -5.05 0.46
C PHE A 65 2.89 -4.86 -0.69
N PHE A 66 1.62 -5.13 -0.40
CA PHE A 66 0.51 -4.86 -1.30
C PHE A 66 0.15 -3.36 -1.28
N ALA A 67 0.05 -2.76 -2.46
CA ALA A 67 -0.53 -1.43 -2.65
C ALA A 67 -1.11 -1.33 -4.07
N SER A 68 -2.05 -0.39 -4.27
CA SER A 68 -2.75 -0.24 -5.55
C SER A 68 -2.98 1.23 -5.87
N GLN A 69 -2.92 1.62 -7.14
CA GLN A 69 -3.35 2.97 -7.57
C GLN A 69 -4.88 3.14 -7.51
N LEU A 70 -5.62 2.03 -7.47
CA LEU A 70 -7.06 2.00 -7.23
C LEU A 70 -7.33 1.74 -5.74
N PRO A 71 -8.04 2.62 -5.02
CA PRO A 71 -8.21 2.53 -3.58
C PRO A 71 -9.23 1.48 -3.14
N ASP A 72 -10.11 1.01 -4.03
CA ASP A 72 -11.22 0.11 -3.67
C ASP A 72 -10.73 -1.18 -3.01
N LYS A 73 -9.75 -1.83 -3.64
CA LYS A 73 -9.24 -3.10 -3.14
C LYS A 73 -8.45 -2.96 -1.81
N PRO A 74 -7.52 -2.00 -1.68
CA PRO A 74 -6.93 -1.64 -0.39
C PRO A 74 -7.97 -1.34 0.70
N TRP A 75 -9.04 -0.63 0.36
CA TRP A 75 -10.11 -0.33 1.30
C TRP A 75 -10.85 -1.57 1.78
N GLU A 76 -11.22 -2.48 0.87
CA GLU A 76 -11.84 -3.76 1.20
C GLU A 76 -11.02 -4.57 2.22
N TYR A 77 -9.69 -4.50 2.15
CA TYR A 77 -8.79 -5.19 3.08
C TYR A 77 -8.67 -4.50 4.45
N ALA A 78 -8.74 -3.17 4.49
CA ALA A 78 -8.66 -2.39 5.72
C ALA A 78 -9.97 -2.42 6.50
N ALA A 79 -11.09 -2.32 5.78
CA ALA A 79 -12.41 -2.22 6.34
C ALA A 79 -12.86 -3.56 6.93
N SER A 80 -13.46 -3.49 8.11
CA SER A 80 -14.08 -4.63 8.76
C SER A 80 -15.32 -4.14 9.50
N ASP A 81 -16.39 -4.95 9.47
CA ASP A 81 -17.64 -4.58 10.11
C ASP A 81 -17.42 -4.34 11.62
N GLY A 82 -17.67 -3.11 12.06
CA GLY A 82 -17.56 -2.70 13.46
C GLY A 82 -16.17 -2.26 13.92
N ALA A 83 -15.17 -2.17 13.03
CA ALA A 83 -13.84 -1.66 13.33
C ALA A 83 -13.44 -0.49 12.40
N PRO A 84 -12.58 0.44 12.86
CA PRO A 84 -12.04 1.48 12.00
C PRO A 84 -11.21 0.91 10.85
N ALA A 85 -11.44 1.44 9.64
CA ALA A 85 -10.63 1.14 8.47
C ALA A 85 -9.47 2.16 8.38
N VAL A 86 -8.27 1.73 8.01
CA VAL A 86 -7.15 2.66 7.79
C VAL A 86 -6.57 2.46 6.40
N LEU A 87 -6.47 3.55 5.67
CA LEU A 87 -5.88 3.61 4.34
C LEU A 87 -4.68 4.55 4.37
N LEU A 88 -3.50 4.01 4.08
CA LEU A 88 -2.30 4.79 3.82
C LEU A 88 -2.34 5.28 2.37
N VAL A 89 -1.98 6.54 2.17
CA VAL A 89 -1.73 7.15 0.87
C VAL A 89 -0.23 7.35 0.75
N LEU A 90 0.39 6.57 -0.12
CA LEU A 90 1.84 6.50 -0.30
C LEU A 90 2.26 7.19 -1.60
N ASP A 91 3.44 7.79 -1.62
CA ASP A 91 4.01 8.38 -2.83
C ASP A 91 4.46 7.28 -3.80
N ARG A 92 3.84 7.26 -4.99
CA ARG A 92 4.18 6.29 -6.04
C ARG A 92 5.62 6.45 -6.52
N ALA A 93 6.19 7.66 -6.46
CA ALA A 93 7.50 7.97 -7.01
C ALA A 93 8.66 7.31 -6.25
N VAL A 94 8.46 6.98 -4.97
CA VAL A 94 9.48 6.32 -4.13
C VAL A 94 9.25 4.83 -3.93
N ALA A 95 8.16 4.31 -4.52
CA ALA A 95 7.82 2.90 -4.51
C ALA A 95 8.30 2.23 -5.80
N GLU A 96 8.91 1.07 -5.66
CA GLU A 96 9.37 0.27 -6.78
C GLU A 96 8.61 -1.06 -6.80
N ARG A 97 8.47 -1.67 -7.98
CA ARG A 97 7.86 -2.99 -8.08
C ARG A 97 8.77 -4.00 -7.38
N SER A 98 8.21 -4.80 -6.48
CA SER A 98 8.95 -5.81 -5.74
C SER A 98 9.17 -7.08 -6.55
N PHE A 99 8.98 -7.07 -7.86
CA PHE A 99 9.29 -8.20 -8.73
C PHE A 99 10.27 -7.71 -9.79
N PHE A 100 11.15 -8.61 -10.21
CA PHE A 100 12.22 -8.25 -11.14
C PHE A 100 11.80 -8.59 -12.57
N LEU A 101 11.85 -7.59 -13.44
CA LEU A 101 11.89 -7.73 -14.89
C LEU A 101 13.29 -7.29 -15.34
N PRO A 102 14.09 -8.14 -16.01
CA PRO A 102 15.33 -7.67 -16.61
C PRO A 102 15.02 -6.61 -17.67
N ASP A 103 15.92 -5.63 -17.81
CA ASP A 103 15.86 -4.63 -18.88
C ASP A 103 15.85 -5.33 -20.26
N GLU A 104 15.33 -4.65 -21.30
CA GLU A 104 15.16 -5.21 -22.67
C GLU A 104 16.44 -5.84 -23.27
N ASP A 105 17.62 -5.43 -22.82
CA ASP A 105 18.92 -5.94 -23.24
C ASP A 105 19.41 -7.19 -22.45
N GLY A 106 18.60 -7.72 -21.52
CA GLY A 106 18.97 -8.84 -20.64
C GLY A 106 20.04 -8.48 -19.59
N ALA A 107 20.42 -7.20 -19.50
CA ALA A 107 21.39 -6.71 -18.53
C ALA A 107 20.70 -6.41 -17.20
N ALA A 108 20.47 -7.45 -16.40
CA ALA A 108 20.18 -7.24 -14.99
C ALA A 108 21.42 -6.59 -14.34
N ALA A 109 21.40 -5.28 -14.09
CA ALA A 109 22.46 -4.63 -13.31
C ALA A 109 22.55 -5.23 -11.88
N ILE A 110 21.50 -5.92 -11.43
CA ILE A 110 21.41 -6.61 -10.14
C ILE A 110 20.72 -7.96 -10.35
N ALA A 111 21.38 -9.07 -10.04
CA ALA A 111 20.75 -10.39 -10.05
C ALA A 111 19.74 -10.52 -8.89
N PRO A 112 18.55 -11.13 -9.11
CA PRO A 112 17.54 -11.27 -8.07
C PRO A 112 18.00 -12.23 -6.97
N ASP A 113 17.78 -11.86 -5.70
CA ASP A 113 18.04 -12.74 -4.56
C ASP A 113 17.06 -13.93 -4.58
N LYS A 114 17.55 -15.13 -4.90
CA LYS A 114 16.73 -16.35 -4.99
C LYS A 114 16.21 -16.86 -3.64
N SER A 115 16.71 -16.34 -2.51
CA SER A 115 16.11 -16.60 -1.20
C SER A 115 14.78 -15.85 -1.02
N VAL A 116 14.65 -14.69 -1.68
CA VAL A 116 13.44 -13.85 -1.69
C VAL A 116 12.56 -14.19 -2.89
N TYR A 117 13.16 -14.46 -4.06
CA TYR A 117 12.48 -14.77 -5.33
C TYR A 117 12.83 -16.18 -5.82
N PRO A 118 12.31 -17.23 -5.16
CA PRO A 118 12.66 -18.60 -5.49
C PRO A 118 12.13 -19.06 -6.86
N TYR A 119 11.19 -18.33 -7.46
CA TYR A 119 10.56 -18.71 -8.72
C TYR A 119 10.89 -17.74 -9.85
N GLU A 120 10.83 -18.26 -11.08
CA GLU A 120 11.12 -17.54 -12.31
C GLU A 120 10.22 -18.07 -13.42
N TYR A 121 9.61 -17.15 -14.17
CA TYR A 121 8.75 -17.49 -15.30
C TYR A 121 9.04 -16.58 -16.49
N THR A 122 8.85 -17.12 -17.69
CA THR A 122 8.77 -16.32 -18.91
C THR A 122 7.29 -16.09 -19.21
N ASP A 123 6.87 -14.82 -19.29
CA ASP A 123 5.53 -14.43 -19.69
C ASP A 123 5.38 -14.51 -21.24
N ALA A 124 4.15 -14.37 -21.74
CA ALA A 124 3.83 -14.61 -23.15
C ALA A 124 4.50 -13.63 -24.13
N ASP A 125 4.91 -12.46 -23.63
CA ASP A 125 5.64 -11.42 -24.36
C ASP A 125 7.16 -11.67 -24.40
N GLY A 126 7.65 -12.71 -23.74
CA GLY A 126 9.08 -13.04 -23.63
C GLY A 126 9.78 -12.42 -22.43
N SER A 127 9.08 -11.61 -21.63
CA SER A 127 9.62 -11.02 -20.40
C SER A 127 9.90 -12.10 -19.34
N VAL A 128 11.06 -12.05 -18.70
CA VAL A 128 11.38 -12.91 -17.56
C VAL A 128 10.96 -12.22 -16.27
N VAL A 129 10.17 -12.89 -15.44
CA VAL A 129 9.70 -12.40 -14.15
C VAL A 129 10.29 -13.24 -13.04
N HIS A 130 10.98 -12.63 -12.08
CA HIS A 130 11.36 -13.31 -10.84
C HIS A 130 10.39 -12.94 -9.72
N THR A 131 9.86 -13.97 -9.07
CA THR A 131 8.64 -13.85 -8.26
C THR A 131 8.71 -14.71 -7.00
N ARG A 132 7.95 -14.27 -5.99
CA ARG A 132 7.72 -15.01 -4.73
C ARG A 132 6.68 -16.11 -4.88
N PHE A 133 5.88 -16.08 -5.93
CA PHE A 133 4.73 -16.98 -6.09
C PHE A 133 5.08 -18.19 -6.95
N ASN A 134 4.65 -19.38 -6.49
CA ASN A 134 4.71 -20.57 -7.32
C ASN A 134 3.63 -20.49 -8.43
N ARG A 135 3.85 -21.15 -9.57
CA ARG A 135 2.97 -21.05 -10.75
C ARG A 135 1.57 -21.59 -10.47
N GLU A 136 1.47 -22.55 -9.55
CA GLU A 136 0.20 -23.14 -9.12
C GLU A 136 -0.65 -22.16 -8.30
N ALA A 137 -0.04 -21.30 -7.48
CA ALA A 137 -0.75 -20.23 -6.76
C ALA A 137 -1.28 -19.15 -7.69
N LEU A 138 -0.72 -19.00 -8.89
CA LEU A 138 -1.17 -18.01 -9.88
C LEU A 138 -2.55 -18.35 -10.46
N ARG A 139 -3.06 -19.60 -10.32
CA ARG A 139 -4.40 -20.04 -10.78
C ARG A 139 -4.74 -19.62 -12.23
N GLY A 140 -3.75 -19.58 -13.10
CA GLY A 140 -3.89 -19.20 -14.51
C GLY A 140 -3.71 -17.70 -14.82
N ALA A 141 -3.44 -16.86 -13.82
CA ALA A 141 -2.96 -15.49 -14.04
C ALA A 141 -1.54 -15.48 -14.62
N THR A 142 -1.19 -14.43 -15.36
CA THR A 142 0.22 -14.20 -15.75
C THR A 142 1.04 -13.82 -14.52
N SER A 143 2.36 -13.98 -14.62
CA SER A 143 3.27 -13.69 -13.51
C SER A 143 3.28 -12.19 -13.22
N ALA A 144 3.32 -11.38 -14.28
CA ALA A 144 3.16 -9.94 -14.20
C ALA A 144 1.83 -9.52 -13.58
N ASP A 145 0.70 -10.12 -13.97
CA ASP A 145 -0.60 -9.77 -13.38
C ASP A 145 -0.60 -10.05 -11.89
N ALA A 146 -0.16 -11.24 -11.47
CA ALA A 146 -0.15 -11.63 -10.06
C ALA A 146 0.79 -10.74 -9.23
N GLU A 147 2.02 -10.53 -9.66
CA GLU A 147 2.97 -9.67 -8.93
C GLU A 147 2.58 -8.18 -8.97
N SER A 148 1.88 -7.73 -10.02
CA SER A 148 1.34 -6.36 -10.09
C SER A 148 0.34 -6.06 -8.98
N TYR A 149 -0.33 -7.10 -8.45
CA TYR A 149 -1.15 -7.00 -7.25
C TYR A 149 -0.29 -6.93 -5.99
N TYR A 150 0.74 -7.76 -5.82
CA TYR A 150 1.34 -8.04 -4.50
C TYR A 150 2.68 -7.38 -4.16
N GLY A 151 3.25 -6.56 -5.04
CA GLY A 151 4.66 -6.23 -4.90
C GLY A 151 5.04 -4.78 -5.12
N TYR A 152 4.98 -3.97 -4.07
CA TYR A 152 5.82 -2.78 -3.96
C TYR A 152 6.83 -2.95 -2.83
N TRP A 153 7.99 -2.34 -2.94
CA TRP A 153 8.89 -2.06 -1.82
C TRP A 153 9.24 -0.58 -1.81
N ILE A 154 9.66 -0.07 -0.65
CA ILE A 154 10.20 1.28 -0.51
C ILE A 154 11.59 1.13 0.08
N SER A 155 12.59 1.71 -0.59
CA SER A 155 13.95 1.72 -0.09
C SER A 155 14.02 2.45 1.26
N PRO A 156 14.81 1.96 2.25
CA PRO A 156 14.83 2.53 3.59
C PRO A 156 15.08 4.05 3.64
N GLN A 157 15.90 4.58 2.72
CA GLN A 157 16.19 6.01 2.63
C GLN A 157 15.00 6.90 2.26
N TYR A 158 13.95 6.34 1.64
CA TYR A 158 12.77 7.08 1.20
C TYR A 158 11.55 6.85 2.11
N LEU A 159 11.65 5.95 3.10
CA LEU A 159 10.56 5.68 4.04
C LEU A 159 10.00 6.94 4.72
N PRO A 160 10.82 7.91 5.19
CA PRO A 160 10.30 9.13 5.82
C PRO A 160 9.45 10.00 4.89
N GLU A 161 9.58 9.86 3.57
CA GLU A 161 8.88 10.68 2.58
C GLU A 161 7.74 9.91 1.90
N ALA A 162 7.64 8.60 2.17
CA ALA A 162 6.71 7.73 1.46
C ALA A 162 5.26 7.97 1.86
N LEU A 163 4.98 8.28 3.13
CA LEU A 163 3.61 8.49 3.60
C LEU A 163 3.16 9.93 3.32
N LEU A 164 2.15 10.07 2.45
CA LEU A 164 1.59 11.37 2.08
C LEU A 164 0.40 11.75 2.96
N ALA A 165 -0.46 10.77 3.27
CA ALA A 165 -1.64 10.96 4.09
C ALA A 165 -2.14 9.64 4.70
N VAL A 166 -2.98 9.76 5.73
CA VAL A 166 -3.75 8.67 6.31
C VAL A 166 -5.23 8.99 6.20
N VAL A 167 -6.04 8.03 5.75
CA VAL A 167 -7.50 8.12 5.77
C VAL A 167 -8.03 7.08 6.75
N ILE A 168 -8.82 7.54 7.72
CA ILE A 168 -9.44 6.68 8.74
C ILE A 168 -10.95 6.65 8.49
N GLY A 169 -11.48 5.45 8.34
CA GLY A 169 -12.89 5.15 8.17
C GLY A 169 -13.57 4.74 9.46
N GLY A 170 -14.82 5.18 9.64
CA GLY A 170 -15.73 4.62 10.64
C GLY A 170 -16.38 5.65 11.54
N PRO A 171 -17.15 5.18 12.53
CA PRO A 171 -17.84 6.04 13.49
C PRO A 171 -16.88 6.98 14.20
N ARG A 172 -17.30 8.24 14.37
CA ARG A 172 -16.42 9.32 14.86
C ARG A 172 -15.85 9.05 16.26
N ASP A 173 -16.61 8.40 17.12
CA ASP A 173 -16.21 7.96 18.46
C ASP A 173 -15.08 6.92 18.43
N GLN A 174 -15.19 5.94 17.54
CA GLN A 174 -14.14 4.94 17.33
C GLN A 174 -12.89 5.57 16.72
N VAL A 175 -13.06 6.45 15.73
CA VAL A 175 -11.93 7.15 15.09
C VAL A 175 -11.20 8.07 16.08
N SER A 176 -11.91 8.73 16.99
CA SER A 176 -11.28 9.58 18.01
C SER A 176 -10.32 8.77 18.88
N THR A 177 -10.66 7.51 19.21
CA THR A 177 -9.76 6.61 19.95
C THR A 177 -8.48 6.28 19.17
N VAL A 178 -8.58 6.11 17.85
CA VAL A 178 -7.42 5.89 16.97
C VAL A 178 -6.58 7.17 16.84
N LEU A 179 -7.20 8.33 16.74
CA LEU A 179 -6.48 9.61 16.68
C LEU A 179 -5.71 9.89 17.98
N ASP A 180 -6.31 9.59 19.13
CA ASP A 180 -5.67 9.77 20.43
C ASP A 180 -4.45 8.85 20.63
N SER A 181 -4.39 7.70 19.93
CA SER A 181 -3.24 6.79 20.01
C SER A 181 -2.03 7.24 19.18
N ILE A 182 -2.22 8.16 18.25
CA ILE A 182 -1.17 8.68 17.35
C ILE A 182 -0.79 10.15 17.63
N ALA A 183 -1.56 10.84 18.49
CA ALA A 183 -1.30 12.22 18.90
C ALA A 183 -0.40 12.34 20.15
N ARG A 184 0.13 11.22 20.67
CA ARG A 184 1.03 11.14 21.82
C ARG A 184 2.45 10.80 21.39
#